data_AF-A0A164TDC3-F1
#
_entry.id   AF-A0A164TDC3-F1
#
_cell.length_a   1.000
_cell.length_b   1.000
_cell.length_c   1.000
_cell.angle_alpha   90.00
_cell.angle_beta   90.00
_cell.angle_gamma   90.00
#
_symmetry.space_group_name_H-M   'P 1'
#
loop_
_entity.id
_entity.type
_entity.pdbx_description
1 polymer ?
#
loop_
_entity_poly.entity_id
_entity_poly.type
_entity_poly.pdbx_seq_one_letter_code
_entity_poly.pdbx_strand_id
1 'polypeptide(L)'
;MPLLGVGTAHFPILPVLEVVEMNPVWQQVILREFCKAKGIMISIYSPLAAGGAIRGTRKVLDSEVLKEIAESKGKSVAQVALRWAHEQGVVIITKSFN
;
A
#
# COMPACT_ATOMS: atom_id res chain seq x y z
N MET A 1 -12.40 10.22 1.35
CA MET A 1 -12.81 10.62 -0.01
C MET A 1 -11.54 10.71 -0.85
N PRO A 2 -11.32 9.88 -1.89
CA PRO A 2 -10.11 9.98 -2.71
C PRO A 2 -10.15 11.29 -3.49
N LEU A 3 -9.05 12.03 -3.52
CA LEU A 3 -8.92 13.35 -4.15
C LEU A 3 -9.03 13.33 -5.70
N LEU A 4 -9.31 12.19 -6.31
CA LEU A 4 -9.13 11.97 -7.75
C LEU A 4 -10.40 12.14 -8.60
N GLY A 5 -11.57 12.38 -7.99
CA GLY A 5 -12.79 12.69 -8.75
C GLY A 5 -12.77 14.06 -9.45
N VAL A 6 -11.86 14.96 -9.04
CA VAL A 6 -11.88 16.37 -9.48
C VAL A 6 -10.72 16.71 -10.42
N GLY A 7 -9.63 15.95 -10.41
CA GLY A 7 -8.40 16.29 -11.14
C GLY A 7 -8.39 15.98 -12.64
N THR A 8 -9.15 14.99 -13.11
CA THR A 8 -9.07 14.54 -14.52
C THR A 8 -9.95 15.32 -15.48
N ALA A 9 -10.86 16.17 -14.99
CA ALA A 9 -11.72 16.98 -15.84
C ALA A 9 -11.04 18.26 -16.36
N HIS A 10 -9.95 18.71 -15.72
CA HIS A 10 -9.31 19.99 -16.00
C HIS A 10 -7.90 19.88 -16.60
N PHE A 11 -7.29 18.69 -16.59
CA PHE A 11 -5.95 18.48 -17.11
C PHE A 11 -5.95 17.40 -18.21
N PRO A 12 -5.54 17.75 -19.45
CA PRO A 12 -5.61 16.84 -20.60
C PRO A 12 -4.58 15.69 -20.54
N ILE A 13 -3.71 15.68 -19.53
CA ILE A 13 -2.63 14.70 -19.37
C ILE A 13 -2.84 13.98 -18.04
N LEU A 14 -2.97 12.65 -18.09
CA LEU A 14 -3.05 11.82 -16.90
C LEU A 14 -1.67 11.69 -16.24
N PRO A 15 -1.59 11.63 -14.90
CA PRO A 15 -0.32 11.37 -14.22
C PRO A 15 0.15 9.95 -14.54
N VAL A 16 1.47 9.77 -14.64
CA VAL A 16 2.08 8.44 -14.86
C VAL A 16 2.13 7.62 -13.55
N LEU A 17 2.18 8.30 -12.40
CA LEU A 17 2.33 7.69 -11.09
C LEU A 17 1.47 8.44 -10.05
N GLU A 18 0.80 7.67 -9.20
CA GLU A 18 0.09 8.16 -8.02
C GLU A 18 0.74 7.60 -6.74
N VAL A 19 1.02 8.46 -5.77
CA VAL A 19 1.70 8.09 -4.52
C VAL A 19 0.74 8.17 -3.34
N VAL A 20 0.42 7.06 -2.70
CA VAL A 20 -0.63 7.00 -1.65
C VAL A 20 -0.26 6.12 -0.47
N GLU A 21 -0.95 6.33 0.65
CA GLU A 21 -0.91 5.37 1.76
C GLU A 21 -1.62 4.09 1.35
N MET A 22 -0.96 2.95 1.51
CA MET A 22 -1.59 1.64 1.33
C MET A 22 -0.89 0.59 2.18
N ASN A 23 -1.68 -0.29 2.78
CA ASN A 23 -1.21 -1.42 3.57
C ASN A 23 -2.32 -2.49 3.66
N PRO A 24 -2.08 -3.69 4.23
CA PRO A 24 -3.11 -4.73 4.31
C PRO A 24 -4.42 -4.32 5.01
N VAL A 25 -4.38 -3.31 5.88
CA VAL A 25 -5.56 -2.77 6.61
C VAL A 25 -6.24 -1.64 5.83
N TRP A 26 -5.50 -0.94 4.95
CA TRP A 26 -5.99 0.14 4.10
C TRP A 26 -5.57 -0.08 2.64
N GLN A 27 -6.35 -0.90 1.93
CA GLN A 27 -5.89 -1.53 0.68
C GLN A 27 -6.12 -0.70 -0.60
N GLN A 28 -6.76 0.46 -0.48
CA GLN A 28 -7.02 1.38 -1.61
C GLN A 28 -7.71 0.71 -2.83
N VAL A 29 -8.58 -0.27 -2.63
CA VAL A 29 -9.13 -1.12 -3.72
C VAL A 29 -9.70 -0.29 -4.88
N ILE A 30 -10.61 0.64 -4.59
CA ILE A 30 -11.25 1.50 -5.59
C ILE A 30 -10.23 2.34 -6.36
N LEU A 31 -9.24 2.90 -5.66
CA LEU A 31 -8.18 3.69 -6.28
C LEU A 31 -7.30 2.83 -7.19
N ARG A 32 -6.94 1.62 -6.74
CA ARG A 32 -6.14 0.69 -7.53
C ARG A 32 -6.82 0.29 -8.82
N GLU A 33 -8.11 0.01 -8.76
CA GLU A 33 -8.91 -0.31 -9.95
C GLU A 33 -8.97 0.87 -10.92
N PHE A 34 -9.21 2.08 -10.41
CA PHE A 34 -9.20 3.31 -11.21
C PHE A 34 -7.85 3.54 -11.92
N CYS A 35 -6.75 3.52 -11.17
CA CYS A 35 -5.41 3.74 -11.71
C CYS A 35 -5.06 2.66 -12.74
N LYS A 36 -5.36 1.39 -12.46
CA LYS A 36 -5.16 0.28 -13.40
C LYS A 36 -5.92 0.49 -14.71
N ALA A 37 -7.19 0.88 -14.65
CA ALA A 37 -8.01 1.16 -15.83
C ALA A 37 -7.50 2.35 -16.66
N LYS A 38 -6.72 3.24 -16.05
CA LYS A 38 -6.16 4.44 -16.68
C LYS A 38 -4.67 4.32 -17.04
N GLY A 39 -4.05 3.16 -16.77
CA GLY A 39 -2.61 2.96 -16.99
C GLY A 39 -1.72 3.79 -16.05
N ILE A 40 -2.26 4.24 -14.91
CA ILE A 40 -1.53 5.01 -13.90
C ILE A 40 -0.86 4.02 -12.95
N MET A 41 0.46 4.13 -12.76
CA MET A 41 1.18 3.34 -11.77
C MET A 41 0.85 3.81 -10.36
N ILE A 42 0.96 2.92 -9.38
CA ILE A 42 0.82 3.27 -7.96
C ILE A 42 2.14 3.02 -7.24
N SER A 43 2.59 4.00 -6.48
CA SER A 43 3.61 3.85 -5.45
C SER A 43 2.99 4.02 -4.08
N ILE A 44 3.37 3.18 -3.12
CA ILE A 44 2.78 3.18 -1.79
C ILE A 44 3.78 3.62 -0.73
N TYR A 45 3.32 4.44 0.22
CA TYR A 45 4.02 4.73 1.46
C TYR A 45 3.31 4.07 2.66
N SER A 46 4.02 3.99 3.79
CA SER A 46 3.55 3.33 5.02
C SER A 46 3.00 1.90 4.82
N PRO A 47 3.72 1.00 4.11
CA PRO A 47 3.23 -0.36 3.85
C PRO A 47 3.01 -1.21 5.12
N LEU A 48 3.62 -0.81 6.23
CA LEU A 48 3.47 -1.43 7.55
C LEU A 48 2.65 -0.57 8.53
N ALA A 49 1.77 0.28 8.00
CA ALA A 49 0.92 1.22 8.75
C ALA A 49 1.69 2.12 9.74
N ALA A 50 2.95 2.42 9.41
CA ALA A 50 3.88 3.15 10.26
C ALA A 50 4.04 2.55 11.67
N GLY A 51 3.98 1.21 11.82
CA GLY A 51 3.95 0.50 13.12
C GLY A 51 5.13 0.70 14.09
N GLY A 52 6.13 1.52 13.75
CA GLY A 52 7.20 1.97 14.64
C GLY A 52 7.22 3.49 14.90
N ALA A 53 6.26 4.25 14.39
CA ALA A 53 6.18 5.70 14.53
C ALA A 53 5.13 6.12 15.57
N ILE A 54 5.34 7.27 16.22
CA ILE A 54 4.48 7.82 17.29
C ILE A 54 3.01 7.94 16.84
N ARG A 55 2.78 8.33 15.58
CA ARG A 55 1.44 8.51 15.01
C ARG A 55 0.98 7.33 14.13
N GLY A 56 1.75 6.26 14.09
CA GLY A 56 1.43 5.06 13.33
C GLY A 56 0.63 4.06 14.13
N THR A 57 0.28 2.95 13.47
CA THR A 57 -0.44 1.85 14.10
C THR A 57 0.22 0.51 13.81
N ARG A 58 0.18 -0.40 14.78
CA ARG A 58 0.71 -1.75 14.63
C ARG A 58 -0.28 -2.75 14.02
N LYS A 59 -1.47 -2.31 13.60
CA LYS A 59 -2.53 -3.21 13.07
C LYS A 59 -2.06 -4.17 11.97
N VAL A 60 -1.08 -3.79 11.15
CA VAL A 60 -0.45 -4.69 10.17
C VAL A 60 0.47 -5.70 10.84
N LEU A 61 1.35 -5.25 11.73
CA LEU A 61 2.35 -6.11 12.39
C LEU A 61 1.72 -7.07 13.42
N ASP A 62 0.59 -6.68 14.00
CA ASP A 62 -0.10 -7.45 15.04
C ASP A 62 -1.29 -8.25 14.47
N SER A 63 -1.48 -8.29 13.14
CA SER A 63 -2.55 -9.06 12.49
C SER A 63 -2.32 -10.57 12.64
N GLU A 64 -3.28 -11.28 13.24
CA GLU A 64 -3.21 -12.74 13.41
C GLU A 64 -3.13 -13.49 12.08
N VAL A 65 -3.94 -13.11 11.09
CA VAL A 65 -3.88 -13.69 9.74
C VAL A 65 -2.49 -13.55 9.12
N LEU A 66 -1.85 -12.39 9.26
CA LEU A 66 -0.50 -12.19 8.72
C LEU A 66 0.57 -12.94 9.52
N LYS A 67 0.37 -13.14 10.84
CA LYS A 67 1.25 -13.97 11.68
C LYS A 67 1.17 -15.44 11.29
N GLU A 68 -0.03 -15.99 11.11
CA GLU A 68 -0.24 -17.37 10.66
C GLU A 68 0.43 -17.61 9.29
N ILE A 69 0.25 -16.68 8.35
CA ILE A 69 0.92 -16.76 7.04
C ILE A 69 2.44 -16.67 7.22
N ALA A 70 2.93 -15.74 8.03
CA ALA A 70 4.36 -15.56 8.28
C ALA A 70 5.00 -16.84 8.85
N GLU A 71 4.35 -17.48 9.83
CA GLU A 71 4.77 -18.75 10.42
C GLU A 71 4.80 -19.86 9.37
N SER A 72 3.71 -20.04 8.61
CA SER A 72 3.62 -21.07 7.55
C SER A 72 4.68 -20.93 6.46
N LYS A 73 5.21 -19.72 6.24
CA LYS A 73 6.21 -19.41 5.20
C LYS A 73 7.63 -19.26 5.76
N GLY A 74 7.83 -19.32 7.07
CA GLY A 74 9.11 -19.04 7.71
C GLY A 74 9.62 -17.62 7.38
N LYS A 75 8.72 -16.63 7.40
CA LYS A 75 9.02 -15.22 7.09
C LYS A 75 8.57 -14.32 8.24
N SER A 76 8.95 -13.04 8.21
CA SER A 76 8.38 -12.05 9.13
C SER A 76 7.04 -11.51 8.63
N VAL A 77 6.20 -11.02 9.55
CA VAL A 77 4.93 -10.35 9.21
C VAL A 77 5.17 -9.17 8.25
N ALA A 78 6.26 -8.42 8.45
CA ALA A 78 6.64 -7.34 7.55
C ALA A 78 6.91 -7.86 6.12
N GLN A 79 7.67 -8.94 5.97
CA GLN A 79 7.92 -9.54 4.65
C GLN A 79 6.64 -10.03 3.98
N VAL A 80 5.70 -10.61 4.74
CA VAL A 80 4.40 -11.03 4.21
C VAL A 80 3.58 -9.82 3.74
N ALA A 81 3.52 -8.74 4.53
CA ALA A 81 2.82 -7.53 4.14
C ALA A 81 3.43 -6.87 2.88
N LEU A 82 4.75 -6.82 2.77
CA LEU A 82 5.45 -6.32 1.58
C LEU A 82 5.21 -7.22 0.37
N ARG A 83 5.21 -8.54 0.57
CA ARG A 83 4.89 -9.51 -0.48
C ARG A 83 3.46 -9.35 -1.00
N TRP A 84 2.50 -9.17 -0.09
CA TRP A 84 1.11 -8.87 -0.45
C TRP A 84 1.01 -7.62 -1.31
N ALA A 85 1.69 -6.53 -0.92
CA ALA A 85 1.70 -5.29 -1.70
C ALA A 85 2.34 -5.49 -3.07
N HIS A 86 3.44 -6.23 -3.16
CA HIS A 86 4.06 -6.56 -4.45
C HIS A 86 3.09 -7.32 -5.37
N GLU A 87 2.34 -8.28 -4.84
CA GLU A 87 1.32 -9.03 -5.59
C GLU A 87 0.12 -8.18 -6.01
N GLN A 88 -0.08 -7.01 -5.38
CA GLN A 88 -1.05 -6.01 -5.85
C GLN A 88 -0.57 -5.20 -7.06
N GLY A 89 0.68 -5.41 -7.53
CA GLY A 89 1.25 -4.72 -8.68
C GLY A 89 1.65 -3.27 -8.41
N VAL A 90 1.91 -2.92 -7.15
CA VAL A 90 2.30 -1.55 -6.76
C VAL A 90 3.80 -1.45 -6.45
N VAL A 91 4.37 -0.27 -6.65
CA VAL A 91 5.72 0.08 -6.22
C VAL A 91 5.71 0.35 -4.72
N ILE A 92 6.68 -0.19 -3.99
CA ILE A 92 6.71 -0.10 -2.52
C ILE A 92 7.81 0.85 -2.07
N ILE A 93 7.46 1.86 -1.28
CA ILE A 93 8.40 2.71 -0.56
C ILE A 93 8.38 2.30 0.91
N THR A 94 9.45 1.64 1.36
CA THR A 94 9.62 1.26 2.76
C THR A 94 10.86 1.90 3.35
N LYS A 95 10.80 2.22 4.65
CA LYS A 95 11.87 2.87 5.39
C LYS A 95 12.39 1.91 6.47
N SER A 96 13.70 1.68 6.49
CA SER A 96 14.43 1.04 7.59
C SER A 96 15.62 1.92 7.98
N PHE A 97 15.97 1.91 9.27
CA PHE A 97 17.24 2.45 9.79
C PHE A 97 18.12 1.37 10.41
N ASN A 98 17.62 0.12 10.41
CA ASN A 98 18.38 -1.07 10.78
C ASN A 98 18.99 -1.71 9.55
#